data_AF-A0A7Y6UH94-F1
#
_entry.id   AF-A0A7Y6UH94-F1
#
_cell.length_a   1.000
_cell.length_b   1.000
_cell.length_c   1.000
_cell.angle_alpha   90.00
_cell.angle_beta   90.00
_cell.angle_gamma   90.00
#
_symmetry.space_group_name_H-M   'P 1'
#
loop_
_entity.id
_entity.type
_entity.pdbx_description
1 polymer ?
#
loop_
_entity_poly.entity_id
_entity_poly.type
_entity_poly.pdbx_seq_one_letter_code
_entity_poly.pdbx_strand_id
1 'polypeptide(L)'
;MTSSKSINSKSRLLVLVAALVLWVGTAHAGRKRVVVLDFEGPSAEKFHSDVVKLIKKHHSVVSSDKWNAKAEELGADKVTEKNVKKLAKKLKVDGVVTGKVEKRRDEYIIRLKLRSGTTGEIIGSSVQTKADGPKLDSQAKRDLKDELVPAIDGLESNRDGGDEAEEEVAEEPRKKDDEEEEDGGKKSGFGRKKLMEGEDAAEEKSSRRKKDEENKSDEEEALATKKSDEEESSSRRSKRRKKQTEETASSDDGGSVEESADEESSTDTALNLSPAHRAVDAVVGLSFTRRTLNFTYASDLGKPPPGYKQTIPVAGAMLDVTLYPMAFGHKKGKGLIEGLGINVLYDQVLKINSQKKYLAGSGMQEVADLKTAESRWGVGAVLRYPLGQGPKAVVVGGSLTYGKQKFEVAQTLPNNEKTDIPNVNYTMISPAVFIQAPVAAKITLLADAAFHAITNTGDIQTPAQYGASTVTGFEVNAGIDYALSANLFVRVSGRYETIGFKFKGDPMSMTHTRDTDPDQDVTGAKDAYLGGTATLGYLY
;
A
#
# COMPACT_ATOMS: atom_id res chain seq x y z
N MET A 1 32.24 46.79 4.01
CA MET A 1 31.67 45.77 3.10
C MET A 1 31.59 44.46 3.84
N THR A 2 30.40 43.93 4.08
CA THR A 2 30.18 42.68 4.85
C THR A 2 29.28 41.75 4.03
N SER A 3 29.80 40.58 3.66
CA SER A 3 29.11 39.66 2.75
C SER A 3 28.15 38.75 3.50
N SER A 4 26.85 38.89 3.23
CA SER A 4 25.82 37.96 3.72
C SER A 4 25.94 36.62 3.00
N LYS A 5 26.09 35.51 3.75
CA LYS A 5 26.12 34.15 3.19
C LYS A 5 24.74 33.50 3.34
N SER A 6 24.13 33.15 2.21
CA SER A 6 22.78 32.60 2.12
C SER A 6 22.65 31.23 2.80
N ILE A 7 21.68 31.09 3.71
CA ILE A 7 21.34 29.83 4.40
C ILE A 7 20.22 29.14 3.61
N ASN A 8 20.56 28.39 2.57
CA ASN A 8 19.56 27.84 1.63
C ASN A 8 19.66 26.33 1.33
N SER A 9 20.46 25.56 2.08
CA SER A 9 20.71 24.13 1.82
C SER A 9 19.77 23.15 2.54
N LYS A 10 19.01 23.58 3.55
CA LYS A 10 18.31 22.66 4.48
C LYS A 10 17.00 22.05 3.95
N SER A 11 16.45 22.50 2.83
CA SER A 11 15.16 22.02 2.31
C SER A 11 15.22 20.65 1.60
N ARG A 12 16.38 20.26 1.04
CA ARG A 12 16.47 19.05 0.19
C ARG A 12 16.47 17.72 0.96
N LEU A 13 16.84 17.71 2.24
CA LEU A 13 16.90 16.48 3.03
C LEU A 13 15.50 15.95 3.41
N LEU A 14 14.56 16.85 3.67
CA LEU A 14 13.22 16.52 4.19
C LEU A 14 12.34 15.83 3.12
N VAL A 15 12.55 16.15 1.84
CA VAL A 15 11.85 15.52 0.71
C VAL A 15 12.20 14.03 0.57
N LEU A 16 13.45 13.64 0.86
CA LEU A 16 13.90 12.26 0.73
C LEU A 16 13.23 11.31 1.73
N VAL A 17 12.99 11.75 2.98
CA VAL A 17 12.34 10.92 4.01
C VAL A 17 10.84 10.74 3.68
N ALA A 18 10.15 11.81 3.27
CA ALA A 18 8.74 11.73 2.88
C ALA A 18 8.52 10.83 1.64
N ALA A 19 9.44 10.87 0.66
CA ALA A 19 9.39 9.99 -0.51
C ALA A 19 9.56 8.51 -0.14
N LEU A 20 10.29 8.19 0.93
CA LEU A 20 10.57 6.83 1.37
C LEU A 20 9.37 6.19 2.10
N VAL A 21 8.61 6.98 2.87
CA VAL A 21 7.32 6.55 3.45
C VAL A 21 6.25 6.35 2.37
N LEU A 22 6.25 7.16 1.31
CA LEU A 22 5.40 6.96 0.14
C LEU A 22 5.80 5.74 -0.73
N TRP A 23 6.87 5.02 -0.36
CA TRP A 23 7.26 3.72 -0.92
C TRP A 23 6.88 2.51 -0.05
N VAL A 24 6.10 2.70 1.02
CA VAL A 24 5.39 1.60 1.68
C VAL A 24 4.35 1.05 0.72
N GLY A 25 4.75 0.01 -0.02
CA GLY A 25 3.97 -0.54 -1.13
C GLY A 25 2.62 -1.06 -0.69
N THR A 26 1.54 -0.41 -1.14
CA THR A 26 0.16 -0.89 -0.94
C THR A 26 0.05 -2.37 -1.30
N ALA A 27 -0.31 -3.20 -0.32
CA ALA A 27 -0.39 -4.66 -0.44
C ALA A 27 -1.60 -5.11 -1.28
N HIS A 28 -1.61 -4.72 -2.55
CA HIS A 28 -2.43 -5.34 -3.58
C HIS A 28 -2.11 -6.84 -3.66
N ALA A 29 -3.12 -7.67 -3.96
CA ALA A 29 -2.89 -9.02 -4.44
C ALA A 29 -1.84 -8.97 -5.56
N GLY A 30 -0.81 -9.83 -5.46
CA GLY A 30 0.52 -9.56 -6.04
C GLY A 30 0.49 -9.28 -7.54
N ARG A 31 0.50 -7.99 -7.92
CA ARG A 31 0.38 -7.59 -9.32
C ARG A 31 1.46 -8.27 -10.16
N LYS A 32 1.02 -9.15 -11.05
CA LYS A 32 1.86 -9.88 -12.00
C LYS A 32 2.67 -8.91 -12.85
N ARG A 33 3.86 -9.32 -13.26
CA ARG A 33 4.72 -8.61 -14.20
C ARG A 33 4.58 -9.25 -15.56
N VAL A 34 3.91 -8.54 -16.47
CA VAL A 34 3.64 -9.00 -17.83
C VAL A 34 4.44 -8.14 -18.81
N VAL A 35 4.96 -8.73 -19.88
CA VAL A 35 5.42 -7.98 -21.06
C VAL A 35 4.40 -8.16 -22.19
N VAL A 36 4.16 -7.10 -22.96
CA VAL A 36 3.37 -7.17 -24.20
C VAL A 36 4.33 -6.95 -25.35
N LEU A 37 4.64 -8.03 -26.07
CA LEU A 37 5.48 -7.95 -27.27
C LEU A 37 4.70 -7.34 -28.43
N ASP A 38 5.41 -6.77 -29.38
CA ASP A 38 4.82 -6.06 -30.51
C ASP A 38 3.94 -6.99 -31.36
N PHE A 39 2.84 -6.46 -31.90
CA PHE A 39 1.84 -7.27 -32.59
C PHE A 39 2.12 -7.35 -34.11
N GLU A 40 1.81 -8.49 -34.72
CA GLU A 40 1.87 -8.65 -36.17
C GLU A 40 0.56 -8.18 -36.83
N GLY A 41 0.63 -7.37 -37.88
CA GLY A 41 -0.50 -7.10 -38.78
C GLY A 41 -1.01 -5.64 -38.87
N PRO A 42 -2.09 -5.39 -39.63
CA PRO A 42 -2.56 -4.03 -39.93
C PRO A 42 -3.07 -3.30 -38.67
N SER A 43 -2.57 -2.08 -38.44
CA SER A 43 -2.83 -1.26 -37.24
C SER A 43 -2.40 -1.89 -35.90
N ALA A 44 -1.51 -2.89 -35.92
CA ALA A 44 -0.98 -3.58 -34.74
C ALA A 44 -0.59 -2.65 -33.57
N GLU A 45 0.20 -1.61 -33.82
CA GLU A 45 0.66 -0.61 -32.83
C GLU A 45 -0.49 -0.01 -31.99
N LYS A 46 -1.64 0.26 -32.61
CA LYS A 46 -2.78 0.90 -31.95
C LYS A 46 -3.48 -0.09 -31.00
N PHE A 47 -3.61 -1.34 -31.41
CA PHE A 47 -4.13 -2.42 -30.58
C PHE A 47 -3.15 -2.77 -29.44
N HIS A 48 -1.85 -2.84 -29.70
CA HIS A 48 -0.80 -3.01 -28.69
C HIS A 48 -0.87 -1.91 -27.62
N SER A 49 -0.92 -0.64 -28.05
CA SER A 49 -1.06 0.51 -27.16
C SER A 49 -2.31 0.41 -26.26
N ASP A 50 -3.45 -0.03 -26.79
CA ASP A 50 -4.69 -0.18 -26.02
C ASP A 50 -4.69 -1.43 -25.11
N VAL A 51 -4.07 -2.54 -25.51
CA VAL A 51 -3.84 -3.72 -24.63
C VAL A 51 -2.89 -3.38 -23.49
N VAL A 52 -1.80 -2.65 -23.76
CA VAL A 52 -0.88 -2.16 -22.71
C VAL A 52 -1.60 -1.24 -21.73
N LYS A 53 -2.51 -0.36 -22.19
CA LYS A 53 -3.35 0.47 -21.31
C LYS A 53 -4.36 -0.36 -20.50
N LEU A 54 -4.90 -1.45 -21.06
CA LEU A 54 -5.80 -2.37 -20.36
C LEU A 54 -5.04 -3.07 -19.22
N ILE A 55 -3.93 -3.75 -19.53
CA ILE A 55 -3.15 -4.54 -18.58
C ILE A 55 -2.56 -3.64 -17.47
N LYS A 56 -2.08 -2.43 -17.78
CA LYS A 56 -1.55 -1.48 -16.78
C LYS A 56 -2.56 -1.05 -15.69
N LYS A 57 -3.87 -1.24 -15.89
CA LYS A 57 -4.88 -0.99 -14.82
C LYS A 57 -4.87 -2.05 -13.72
N HIS A 58 -4.50 -3.28 -14.07
CA HIS A 58 -4.61 -4.45 -13.19
C HIS A 58 -3.23 -4.99 -12.75
N HIS A 59 -2.25 -4.99 -13.66
CA HIS A 59 -0.94 -5.61 -13.48
C HIS A 59 0.20 -4.63 -13.78
N SER A 60 1.44 -5.07 -13.55
CA SER A 60 2.65 -4.30 -13.89
C SER A 60 3.13 -4.68 -15.30
N VAL A 61 3.35 -3.70 -16.18
CA VAL A 61 3.80 -3.95 -17.56
C VAL A 61 5.27 -3.56 -17.73
N VAL A 62 6.09 -4.52 -18.15
CA VAL A 62 7.48 -4.31 -18.60
C VAL A 62 7.47 -3.85 -20.07
N SER A 63 8.37 -2.94 -20.46
CA SER A 63 8.46 -2.48 -21.84
C SER A 63 9.08 -3.53 -22.78
N SER A 64 8.65 -3.51 -24.05
CA SER A 64 9.22 -4.35 -25.11
C SER A 64 10.71 -4.05 -25.30
N ASP A 65 11.15 -2.79 -25.24
CA ASP A 65 12.57 -2.41 -25.35
C ASP A 65 13.46 -3.14 -24.33
N LYS A 66 13.01 -3.25 -23.08
CA LYS A 66 13.75 -3.92 -22.00
C LYS A 66 13.75 -5.45 -22.15
N TRP A 67 12.74 -6.00 -22.80
CA TRP A 67 12.71 -7.42 -23.18
C TRP A 67 13.66 -7.67 -24.36
N ASN A 68 13.53 -6.89 -25.43
CA ASN A 68 14.29 -7.03 -26.67
C ASN A 68 15.80 -6.86 -26.43
N ALA A 69 16.22 -5.84 -25.66
CA ALA A 69 17.63 -5.66 -25.31
C ALA A 69 18.22 -6.82 -24.49
N LYS A 70 17.40 -7.53 -23.69
CA LYS A 70 17.83 -8.76 -23.00
C LYS A 70 17.71 -10.01 -23.88
N ALA A 71 16.86 -10.00 -24.91
CA ALA A 71 16.79 -11.06 -25.90
C ALA A 71 18.07 -11.08 -26.73
N GLU A 72 18.49 -9.91 -27.23
CA GLU A 72 19.74 -9.71 -27.98
C GLU A 72 20.97 -10.13 -27.14
N GLU A 73 21.08 -9.62 -25.89
CA GLU A 73 22.15 -9.99 -24.94
C GLU A 73 22.26 -11.51 -24.69
N LEU A 74 21.16 -12.25 -24.82
CA LEU A 74 21.09 -13.68 -24.51
C LEU A 74 20.96 -14.60 -25.74
N GLY A 75 21.07 -14.05 -26.96
CA GLY A 75 20.92 -14.77 -28.24
C GLY A 75 19.51 -15.37 -28.44
N ALA A 76 18.49 -14.68 -27.95
CA ALA A 76 17.18 -15.25 -27.62
C ALA A 76 16.00 -14.60 -28.39
N ASP A 77 16.27 -13.92 -29.51
CA ASP A 77 15.35 -13.03 -30.24
C ASP A 77 14.04 -13.70 -30.70
N LYS A 78 14.10 -15.01 -31.00
CA LYS A 78 12.93 -15.80 -31.41
C LYS A 78 12.09 -16.20 -30.20
N VAL A 79 10.79 -15.92 -30.23
CA VAL A 79 9.82 -16.21 -29.14
C VAL A 79 9.47 -17.71 -29.05
N THR A 80 10.45 -18.52 -28.65
CA THR A 80 10.33 -19.96 -28.35
C THR A 80 10.10 -20.19 -26.85
N GLU A 81 9.57 -21.35 -26.43
CA GLU A 81 9.38 -21.65 -24.99
C GLU A 81 10.68 -21.48 -24.18
N LYS A 82 11.79 -22.06 -24.66
CA LYS A 82 13.10 -21.99 -23.99
C LYS A 82 13.60 -20.55 -23.84
N ASN A 83 13.45 -19.73 -24.88
CA ASN A 83 13.87 -18.32 -24.85
C ASN A 83 12.98 -17.49 -23.93
N VAL A 84 11.66 -17.70 -23.97
CA VAL A 84 10.70 -17.03 -23.07
C VAL A 84 11.02 -17.36 -21.62
N LYS A 85 11.24 -18.63 -21.27
CA LYS A 85 11.60 -19.06 -19.91
C LYS A 85 12.93 -18.43 -19.45
N LYS A 86 13.98 -18.44 -20.29
CA LYS A 86 15.30 -17.83 -20.00
C LYS A 86 15.18 -16.33 -19.73
N LEU A 87 14.47 -15.61 -20.60
CA LEU A 87 14.27 -14.16 -20.50
C LEU A 87 13.37 -13.78 -19.32
N ALA A 88 12.29 -14.52 -19.11
CA ALA A 88 11.36 -14.28 -18.03
C ALA A 88 12.00 -14.49 -16.65
N LYS A 89 12.82 -15.55 -16.45
CA LYS A 89 13.62 -15.74 -15.23
C LYS A 89 14.56 -14.55 -15.01
N LYS A 90 15.37 -14.16 -16.00
CA LYS A 90 16.37 -13.07 -15.85
C LYS A 90 15.72 -11.68 -15.65
N LEU A 91 14.52 -11.44 -16.17
CA LEU A 91 13.75 -10.21 -15.97
C LEU A 91 12.78 -10.25 -14.77
N LYS A 92 12.62 -11.41 -14.11
CA LYS A 92 11.58 -11.74 -13.10
C LYS A 92 10.16 -11.37 -13.55
N VAL A 93 9.80 -11.84 -14.75
CA VAL A 93 8.52 -11.64 -15.46
C VAL A 93 7.64 -12.89 -15.31
N ASP A 94 6.37 -12.68 -14.99
CA ASP A 94 5.40 -13.74 -14.69
C ASP A 94 4.69 -14.26 -15.97
N GLY A 95 4.58 -13.42 -17.03
CA GLY A 95 4.01 -13.83 -18.31
C GLY A 95 4.32 -12.93 -19.51
N VAL A 96 4.13 -13.47 -20.71
CA VAL A 96 4.41 -12.81 -22.00
C VAL A 96 3.15 -12.84 -22.87
N VAL A 97 2.64 -11.67 -23.26
CA VAL A 97 1.55 -11.53 -24.23
C VAL A 97 2.13 -11.29 -25.61
N THR A 98 1.70 -12.11 -26.57
CA THR A 98 1.94 -11.92 -28.02
C THR A 98 0.60 -11.76 -28.74
N GLY A 99 0.58 -11.07 -29.87
CA GLY A 99 -0.65 -10.78 -30.60
C GLY A 99 -0.49 -10.75 -32.11
N LYS A 100 -1.50 -11.24 -32.83
CA LYS A 100 -1.65 -11.10 -34.28
C LYS A 100 -3.00 -10.47 -34.62
N VAL A 101 -2.99 -9.50 -35.51
CA VAL A 101 -4.16 -8.79 -36.03
C VAL A 101 -4.39 -9.20 -37.49
N GLU A 102 -5.62 -9.58 -37.83
CA GLU A 102 -6.04 -9.92 -39.19
C GLU A 102 -7.25 -9.06 -39.58
N LYS A 103 -7.09 -8.16 -40.56
CA LYS A 103 -8.24 -7.42 -41.11
C LYS A 103 -9.04 -8.33 -42.06
N ARG A 104 -10.36 -8.44 -41.86
CA ARG A 104 -11.27 -9.22 -42.73
C ARG A 104 -12.48 -8.37 -43.10
N ARG A 105 -12.57 -7.97 -44.37
CA ARG A 105 -13.49 -6.91 -44.83
C ARG A 105 -13.23 -5.65 -43.99
N ASP A 106 -14.19 -5.25 -43.16
CA ASP A 106 -14.12 -4.04 -42.34
C ASP A 106 -13.76 -4.33 -40.87
N GLU A 107 -13.91 -5.58 -40.42
CA GLU A 107 -13.53 -6.04 -39.07
C GLU A 107 -12.01 -6.25 -38.93
N TYR A 108 -11.49 -6.02 -37.73
CA TYR A 108 -10.16 -6.46 -37.28
C TYR A 108 -10.34 -7.63 -36.30
N ILE A 109 -9.78 -8.79 -36.63
CA ILE A 109 -9.74 -9.95 -35.73
C ILE A 109 -8.41 -9.95 -34.99
N ILE A 110 -8.47 -9.95 -33.66
CA ILE A 110 -7.30 -9.88 -32.77
C ILE A 110 -7.14 -11.24 -32.09
N ARG A 111 -5.99 -11.88 -32.29
CA ARG A 111 -5.62 -13.17 -31.69
C ARG A 111 -4.49 -12.94 -30.71
N LEU A 112 -4.75 -13.04 -29.41
CA LEU A 112 -3.71 -12.96 -28.38
C LEU A 112 -3.33 -14.35 -27.88
N LYS A 113 -2.06 -14.51 -27.51
CA LYS A 113 -1.52 -15.70 -26.84
C LYS A 113 -0.74 -15.26 -25.60
N LEU A 114 -1.15 -15.78 -24.46
CA LEU A 114 -0.44 -15.62 -23.19
C LEU A 114 0.51 -16.81 -23.00
N ARG A 115 1.80 -16.53 -22.76
CA ARG A 115 2.80 -17.53 -22.37
C ARG A 115 3.19 -17.37 -20.91
N SER A 116 3.46 -18.48 -20.23
CA SER A 116 4.01 -18.47 -18.86
C SER A 116 5.43 -17.91 -18.82
N GLY A 117 5.77 -17.18 -17.76
CA GLY A 117 7.15 -16.85 -17.44
C GLY A 117 7.97 -18.02 -16.85
N THR A 118 7.31 -19.00 -16.22
CA THR A 118 7.96 -20.13 -15.54
C THR A 118 8.25 -21.31 -16.47
N THR A 119 7.32 -21.64 -17.38
CA THR A 119 7.49 -22.74 -18.35
C THR A 119 7.85 -22.25 -19.75
N GLY A 120 7.41 -21.05 -20.14
CA GLY A 120 7.49 -20.53 -21.50
C GLY A 120 6.34 -20.96 -22.42
N GLU A 121 5.55 -21.96 -22.01
CA GLU A 121 4.43 -22.54 -22.76
C GLU A 121 3.24 -21.59 -22.87
N ILE A 122 2.34 -21.83 -23.82
CA ILE A 122 1.10 -21.07 -23.97
C ILE A 122 0.09 -21.55 -22.91
N ILE A 123 -0.37 -20.66 -22.04
CA ILE A 123 -1.39 -20.98 -21.03
C ILE A 123 -2.78 -20.67 -21.59
N GLY A 124 -3.65 -21.68 -21.55
CA GLY A 124 -5.05 -21.58 -21.97
C GLY A 124 -5.25 -21.48 -23.49
N SER A 125 -6.50 -21.22 -23.89
CA SER A 125 -6.85 -20.95 -25.28
C SER A 125 -6.36 -19.57 -25.73
N SER A 126 -6.06 -19.41 -27.03
CA SER A 126 -5.75 -18.09 -27.58
C SER A 126 -6.99 -17.20 -27.59
N VAL A 127 -7.02 -16.20 -26.71
CA VAL A 127 -8.07 -15.17 -26.63
C VAL A 127 -8.27 -14.54 -28.01
N GLN A 128 -9.48 -14.62 -28.57
CA GLN A 128 -9.82 -14.08 -29.88
C GLN A 128 -11.04 -13.16 -29.78
N THR A 129 -10.83 -11.86 -30.03
CA THR A 129 -11.92 -10.86 -30.13
C THR A 129 -11.94 -10.21 -31.51
N LYS A 130 -13.00 -9.45 -31.79
CA LYS A 130 -13.18 -8.61 -32.98
C LYS A 130 -13.16 -7.14 -32.57
N ALA A 131 -12.79 -6.26 -33.50
CA ALA A 131 -13.03 -4.83 -33.38
C ALA A 131 -13.44 -4.20 -34.72
N ASP A 132 -14.40 -3.28 -34.69
CA ASP A 132 -14.93 -2.60 -35.89
C ASP A 132 -14.00 -1.51 -36.45
N GLY A 133 -12.88 -1.23 -35.77
CA GLY A 133 -11.95 -0.18 -36.14
C GLY A 133 -10.52 -0.46 -35.67
N PRO A 134 -9.55 0.38 -36.06
CA PRO A 134 -8.12 0.19 -35.79
C PRO A 134 -7.70 0.55 -34.35
N LYS A 135 -8.57 0.26 -33.36
CA LYS A 135 -8.42 0.42 -31.91
C LYS A 135 -9.37 -0.58 -31.25
N LEU A 136 -9.13 -0.96 -29.99
CA LEU A 136 -10.13 -1.75 -29.26
C LEU A 136 -11.38 -0.88 -29.04
N ASP A 137 -12.57 -1.34 -29.41
CA ASP A 137 -13.85 -0.73 -29.02
C ASP A 137 -14.23 -1.12 -27.57
N SER A 138 -15.49 -0.87 -27.17
CA SER A 138 -15.98 -1.17 -25.82
C SER A 138 -16.26 -2.66 -25.57
N GLN A 139 -16.61 -3.43 -26.61
CA GLN A 139 -16.82 -4.87 -26.51
C GLN A 139 -15.47 -5.58 -26.51
N ALA A 140 -14.58 -5.27 -27.45
CA ALA A 140 -13.23 -5.83 -27.49
C ALA A 140 -12.45 -5.58 -26.18
N LYS A 141 -12.61 -4.40 -25.57
CA LYS A 141 -12.05 -4.10 -24.23
C LYS A 141 -12.67 -4.93 -23.11
N ARG A 142 -13.93 -5.34 -23.23
CA ARG A 142 -14.62 -6.18 -22.26
C ARG A 142 -14.18 -7.63 -22.40
N ASP A 143 -14.22 -8.19 -23.61
CA ASP A 143 -13.78 -9.56 -23.90
C ASP A 143 -12.34 -9.78 -23.40
N LEU A 144 -11.42 -8.88 -23.77
CA LEU A 144 -10.03 -8.94 -23.29
C LEU A 144 -9.89 -8.72 -21.79
N LYS A 145 -10.78 -7.95 -21.14
CA LYS A 145 -10.74 -7.80 -19.68
C LYS A 145 -11.24 -9.07 -18.99
N ASP A 146 -12.32 -9.65 -19.48
CA ASP A 146 -13.02 -10.74 -18.80
C ASP A 146 -12.35 -12.11 -19.10
N GLU A 147 -11.55 -12.24 -20.18
CA GLU A 147 -10.68 -13.40 -20.46
C GLU A 147 -9.20 -13.21 -20.05
N LEU A 148 -8.51 -12.15 -20.51
CA LEU A 148 -7.05 -12.05 -20.38
C LEU A 148 -6.59 -11.66 -18.96
N VAL A 149 -7.35 -10.86 -18.22
CA VAL A 149 -6.98 -10.47 -16.84
C VAL A 149 -7.03 -11.67 -15.88
N PRO A 150 -8.10 -12.49 -15.84
CA PRO A 150 -8.09 -13.73 -15.05
C PRO A 150 -6.99 -14.73 -15.47
N ALA A 151 -6.72 -14.83 -16.78
CA ALA A 151 -5.63 -15.67 -17.28
C ALA A 151 -4.25 -15.18 -16.82
N ILE A 152 -4.05 -13.87 -16.68
CA ILE A 152 -2.84 -13.29 -16.08
C ILE A 152 -2.80 -13.52 -14.56
N ASP A 153 -3.90 -13.31 -13.84
CA ASP A 153 -3.94 -13.53 -12.38
C ASP A 153 -3.63 -14.98 -11.99
N GLY A 154 -4.03 -15.95 -12.83
CA GLY A 154 -3.73 -17.38 -12.69
C GLY A 154 -2.30 -17.81 -13.01
N LEU A 155 -1.43 -16.92 -13.51
CA LEU A 155 -0.01 -17.26 -13.78
C LEU A 155 0.76 -17.58 -12.49
N GLU A 156 1.77 -18.45 -12.57
CA GLU A 156 2.73 -18.65 -11.48
C GLU A 156 3.57 -17.38 -11.22
N SER A 157 4.12 -17.25 -10.00
CA SER A 157 5.00 -16.13 -9.63
C SER A 157 6.45 -16.46 -9.97
N ASN A 158 7.06 -15.69 -10.86
CA ASN A 158 8.48 -15.83 -11.24
C ASN A 158 9.38 -14.90 -10.39
N ARG A 159 8.90 -14.52 -9.20
CA ARG A 159 9.61 -13.66 -8.23
C ARG A 159 10.27 -14.44 -7.09
N ASP A 160 9.66 -15.56 -6.70
CA ASP A 160 9.94 -16.24 -5.43
C ASP A 160 10.94 -17.41 -5.59
N GLY A 161 11.33 -17.73 -6.82
CA GLY A 161 12.52 -18.54 -7.08
C GLY A 161 13.78 -17.77 -6.69
N GLY A 162 14.47 -18.26 -5.64
CA GLY A 162 15.74 -17.72 -5.18
C GLY A 162 16.80 -17.75 -6.27
N ASP A 163 17.82 -16.88 -6.15
CA ASP A 163 18.93 -16.79 -7.10
C ASP A 163 19.98 -17.92 -6.92
N GLU A 164 19.53 -19.11 -6.45
CA GLU A 164 20.32 -20.33 -6.25
C GLU A 164 20.20 -21.28 -7.46
N ALA A 165 20.73 -20.86 -8.61
CA ALA A 165 21.09 -21.73 -9.74
C ALA A 165 21.80 -20.91 -10.83
N GLU A 166 23.06 -20.54 -10.59
CA GLU A 166 24.03 -20.37 -11.67
C GLU A 166 24.62 -21.75 -11.96
N GLU A 167 23.94 -22.50 -12.83
CA GLU A 167 24.35 -23.81 -13.31
C GLU A 167 25.46 -23.61 -14.37
N GLU A 168 26.64 -24.20 -14.14
CA GLU A 168 27.81 -24.01 -15.00
C GLU A 168 27.56 -24.52 -16.43
N VAL A 169 27.45 -23.59 -17.39
CA VAL A 169 27.52 -23.93 -18.81
C VAL A 169 28.99 -24.12 -19.16
N ALA A 170 29.45 -25.37 -19.12
CA ALA A 170 30.84 -25.72 -19.41
C ALA A 170 31.32 -25.20 -20.78
N GLU A 171 32.39 -24.43 -20.79
CA GLU A 171 33.08 -24.04 -22.02
C GLU A 171 33.93 -25.21 -22.54
N GLU A 172 33.74 -25.61 -23.80
CA GLU A 172 34.68 -26.50 -24.48
C GLU A 172 35.97 -25.73 -24.82
N PRO A 173 37.16 -26.18 -24.37
CA PRO A 173 38.40 -25.48 -24.62
C PRO A 173 38.84 -25.65 -26.09
N ARG A 174 38.61 -24.62 -26.90
CA ARG A 174 39.24 -24.53 -28.23
C ARG A 174 40.75 -24.35 -28.06
N LYS A 175 41.51 -25.40 -28.38
CA LYS A 175 42.97 -25.31 -28.49
C LYS A 175 43.36 -24.20 -29.48
N LYS A 176 44.30 -23.36 -29.06
CA LYS A 176 45.32 -22.84 -29.95
C LYS A 176 46.44 -23.87 -30.03
N ASP A 177 46.90 -24.16 -31.23
CA ASP A 177 48.27 -24.55 -31.47
C ASP A 177 48.81 -23.43 -32.39
N ASP A 178 49.71 -22.59 -31.86
CA ASP A 178 50.43 -21.56 -32.61
C ASP A 178 51.75 -22.18 -33.08
N GLU A 179 52.07 -22.15 -34.38
CA GLU A 179 53.42 -22.45 -34.89
C GLU A 179 53.72 -21.54 -36.10
N GLU A 180 54.97 -21.11 -36.22
CA GLU A 180 55.40 -19.97 -37.05
C GLU A 180 55.91 -20.39 -38.43
N GLU A 181 55.76 -19.53 -39.46
CA GLU A 181 56.83 -19.32 -40.45
C GLU A 181 56.70 -17.96 -41.18
N GLU A 182 57.77 -17.55 -41.87
CA GLU A 182 57.99 -16.19 -42.40
C GLU A 182 57.46 -15.97 -43.84
N ASP A 183 57.16 -14.72 -44.23
CA ASP A 183 57.93 -13.92 -45.23
C ASP A 183 57.17 -12.69 -45.79
N GLY A 184 57.94 -11.66 -46.18
CA GLY A 184 57.77 -10.84 -47.40
C GLY A 184 56.43 -10.18 -47.77
N GLY A 185 56.31 -8.84 -47.60
CA GLY A 185 55.06 -8.11 -47.97
C GLY A 185 55.11 -6.60 -48.25
N LYS A 186 56.16 -6.08 -48.89
CA LYS A 186 56.39 -4.65 -49.25
C LYS A 186 55.19 -3.83 -49.81
N LYS A 187 55.07 -2.58 -49.32
CA LYS A 187 54.71 -1.29 -49.99
C LYS A 187 53.23 -0.80 -50.13
N SER A 188 53.09 0.52 -49.91
CA SER A 188 52.13 1.50 -50.49
C SER A 188 50.62 1.35 -50.21
N GLY A 189 49.82 2.41 -50.11
CA GLY A 189 50.12 3.86 -50.17
C GLY A 189 49.00 4.67 -50.86
N PHE A 190 48.74 5.91 -50.40
CA PHE A 190 47.56 6.76 -50.77
C PHE A 190 46.19 6.15 -50.39
N GLY A 191 45.14 6.87 -49.98
CA GLY A 191 45.02 8.29 -49.63
C GLY A 191 44.16 9.12 -50.61
N ARG A 192 42.90 9.45 -50.25
CA ARG A 192 42.18 10.61 -50.85
C ARG A 192 40.99 11.14 -50.03
N LYS A 193 40.68 12.41 -50.31
CA LYS A 193 39.80 13.36 -49.60
C LYS A 193 38.61 13.74 -50.49
N LYS A 194 37.37 13.72 -49.95
CA LYS A 194 36.14 14.40 -50.43
C LYS A 194 35.09 14.27 -49.31
N LEU A 195 34.30 15.25 -48.87
CA LEU A 195 34.00 16.64 -49.28
C LEU A 195 32.97 16.83 -50.42
N MET A 196 31.72 17.08 -49.98
CA MET A 196 30.51 17.64 -50.62
C MET A 196 29.43 17.59 -49.50
N GLU A 197 28.70 18.62 -49.07
CA GLU A 197 28.44 20.00 -49.56
C GLU A 197 27.48 20.11 -50.77
N GLY A 198 26.55 21.07 -50.72
CA GLY A 198 25.24 21.06 -51.40
C GLY A 198 24.13 20.65 -50.42
N GLU A 199 23.34 21.51 -49.76
CA GLU A 199 22.87 22.89 -50.01
C GLU A 199 21.60 22.99 -50.90
N ASP A 200 20.66 23.86 -50.47
CA ASP A 200 19.35 24.20 -51.04
C ASP A 200 18.29 23.07 -51.24
N ALA A 201 16.98 23.33 -51.13
CA ALA A 201 16.27 24.61 -51.10
C ALA A 201 15.15 24.67 -50.03
N ALA A 202 14.80 25.90 -49.62
CA ALA A 202 13.59 26.19 -48.84
C ALA A 202 12.50 26.77 -49.74
N GLU A 203 11.23 26.45 -49.47
CA GLU A 203 10.12 27.32 -49.87
C GLU A 203 9.03 27.34 -48.78
N GLU A 204 8.12 28.30 -48.88
CA GLU A 204 7.46 28.95 -47.75
C GLU A 204 5.96 29.18 -48.04
N LYS A 205 5.18 29.51 -47.00
CA LYS A 205 3.77 29.97 -47.07
C LYS A 205 2.76 28.91 -47.58
N SER A 206 1.46 29.03 -47.32
CA SER A 206 0.75 29.63 -46.16
C SER A 206 -0.70 29.16 -46.17
N SER A 207 -1.44 29.34 -45.07
CA SER A 207 -2.63 30.22 -45.09
C SER A 207 -3.37 30.21 -43.74
N ARG A 208 -4.06 31.32 -43.45
CA ARG A 208 -4.95 31.46 -42.29
C ARG A 208 -6.32 30.87 -42.63
N ARG A 209 -6.99 30.26 -41.64
CA ARG A 209 -8.45 30.39 -41.50
C ARG A 209 -8.86 30.33 -40.02
N LYS A 210 -9.38 31.44 -39.52
CA LYS A 210 -10.37 31.41 -38.44
C LYS A 210 -11.69 30.94 -39.05
N LYS A 211 -12.49 30.20 -38.29
CA LYS A 211 -13.91 30.51 -38.16
C LYS A 211 -14.41 29.99 -36.83
N ASP A 212 -15.20 30.81 -36.16
CA ASP A 212 -15.98 30.51 -34.98
C ASP A 212 -17.26 29.77 -35.39
N GLU A 213 -17.77 28.87 -34.55
CA GLU A 213 -19.19 28.49 -34.57
C GLU A 213 -19.60 27.99 -33.19
N GLU A 214 -20.68 28.55 -32.64
CA GLU A 214 -21.33 28.06 -31.43
C GLU A 214 -22.08 26.76 -31.73
N ASN A 215 -22.40 25.97 -30.70
CA ASN A 215 -23.77 25.45 -30.65
C ASN A 215 -24.28 25.22 -29.22
N LYS A 216 -25.58 25.44 -29.03
CA LYS A 216 -26.34 25.15 -27.81
C LYS A 216 -27.47 24.19 -28.13
N SER A 217 -27.78 23.33 -27.17
CA SER A 217 -29.05 22.62 -26.99
C SER A 217 -28.98 22.04 -25.57
N ASP A 218 -29.77 22.43 -24.57
CA ASP A 218 -31.20 22.79 -24.49
C ASP A 218 -32.13 21.56 -24.68
N GLU A 219 -32.47 20.95 -23.53
CA GLU A 219 -33.51 19.95 -23.19
C GLU A 219 -33.11 19.43 -21.78
N GLU A 220 -33.81 19.57 -20.66
CA GLU A 220 -35.15 20.11 -20.30
C GLU A 220 -36.39 19.30 -20.73
N GLU A 221 -36.60 18.14 -20.08
CA GLU A 221 -37.85 17.82 -19.36
C GLU A 221 -37.46 17.10 -18.04
N ALA A 222 -37.97 17.37 -16.84
CA ALA A 222 -39.27 17.83 -16.34
C ALA A 222 -40.33 16.72 -16.19
N LEU A 223 -40.52 16.21 -14.96
CA LEU A 223 -41.81 15.69 -14.48
C LEU A 223 -41.90 15.77 -12.95
N ALA A 224 -43.09 16.05 -12.41
CA ALA A 224 -43.30 16.44 -11.01
C ALA A 224 -44.70 16.03 -10.47
N THR A 225 -45.02 16.43 -9.22
CA THR A 225 -46.29 16.23 -8.48
C THR A 225 -46.53 14.80 -7.95
N LYS A 226 -47.30 14.52 -6.89
CA LYS A 226 -48.03 15.32 -5.84
C LYS A 226 -47.53 14.88 -4.45
N LYS A 227 -47.62 15.61 -3.32
CA LYS A 227 -48.56 16.60 -2.73
C LYS A 227 -49.73 16.01 -1.93
N SER A 228 -49.57 16.01 -0.60
CA SER A 228 -50.56 16.29 0.46
C SER A 228 -49.74 16.74 1.70
N ASP A 229 -50.05 17.79 2.49
CA ASP A 229 -51.32 18.27 3.05
C ASP A 229 -51.88 17.27 4.10
N GLU A 230 -52.25 17.64 5.34
CA GLU A 230 -52.12 18.91 6.11
C GLU A 230 -51.27 18.68 7.42
N GLU A 231 -51.36 19.28 8.62
CA GLU A 231 -52.32 20.18 9.30
C GLU A 231 -51.71 20.99 10.52
N GLU A 232 -52.56 21.28 11.52
CA GLU A 232 -52.52 22.17 12.70
C GLU A 232 -51.69 21.75 13.94
N SER A 233 -51.50 22.52 15.04
CA SER A 233 -51.67 23.99 15.32
C SER A 233 -51.10 24.46 16.69
N SER A 234 -50.90 25.79 16.81
CA SER A 234 -51.05 26.59 18.06
C SER A 234 -49.99 26.40 19.21
N SER A 235 -49.77 27.31 20.18
CA SER A 235 -50.03 28.77 20.31
C SER A 235 -49.29 29.39 21.52
N ARG A 236 -49.27 30.75 21.58
CA ARG A 236 -49.02 31.69 22.72
C ARG A 236 -47.59 32.28 22.81
N ARG A 237 -47.42 33.62 22.75
CA ARG A 237 -47.62 34.68 23.79
C ARG A 237 -46.60 34.53 24.96
N SER A 238 -45.93 35.59 25.43
CA SER A 238 -46.36 37.01 25.53
C SER A 238 -45.21 38.05 25.54
N LYS A 239 -45.54 39.35 25.67
CA LYS A 239 -44.62 40.51 25.65
C LYS A 239 -44.43 41.12 27.06
N ARG A 240 -43.21 41.62 27.37
CA ARG A 240 -42.90 42.80 28.23
C ARG A 240 -41.44 43.21 27.92
N ARG A 241 -41.11 44.50 27.67
CA ARG A 241 -40.89 45.63 28.62
C ARG A 241 -39.89 45.26 29.73
N LYS A 242 -38.92 46.12 30.10
CA LYS A 242 -39.01 47.60 30.17
C LYS A 242 -37.63 48.29 29.96
N LYS A 243 -37.66 49.52 29.45
CA LYS A 243 -36.55 50.50 29.44
C LYS A 243 -36.24 50.99 30.87
N GLN A 244 -34.96 51.15 31.22
CA GLN A 244 -34.53 52.16 32.18
C GLN A 244 -33.18 52.76 31.74
N THR A 245 -33.03 54.06 31.95
CA THR A 245 -31.84 54.87 31.69
C THR A 245 -31.52 55.54 33.01
N GLU A 246 -30.24 55.68 33.36
CA GLU A 246 -29.82 56.60 34.41
C GLU A 246 -28.41 57.12 34.06
N GLU A 247 -28.17 58.39 34.36
CA GLU A 247 -26.95 59.12 34.02
C GLU A 247 -26.11 59.30 35.28
N THR A 248 -24.79 59.13 35.17
CA THR A 248 -23.83 59.73 36.10
C THR A 248 -22.72 60.40 35.30
N ALA A 249 -22.40 61.64 35.67
CA ALA A 249 -21.48 62.51 34.95
C ALA A 249 -20.12 62.60 35.66
N SER A 250 -19.15 63.19 34.95
CA SER A 250 -17.88 63.72 35.46
C SER A 250 -16.98 62.78 36.29
N SER A 251 -15.83 62.43 35.71
CA SER A 251 -14.66 63.27 36.00
C SER A 251 -13.77 63.38 34.76
N ASP A 252 -13.09 64.52 34.64
CA ASP A 252 -12.07 64.82 33.63
C ASP A 252 -10.70 64.62 34.28
N ASP A 253 -9.86 63.73 33.71
CA ASP A 253 -8.43 63.64 34.04
C ASP A 253 -7.64 63.02 32.88
N GLY A 254 -6.45 63.57 32.61
CA GLY A 254 -5.70 63.40 31.38
C GLY A 254 -4.74 62.21 31.38
N GLY A 255 -5.27 60.98 31.41
CA GLY A 255 -4.47 59.75 31.32
C GLY A 255 -4.28 59.25 29.89
N SER A 256 -3.10 59.45 29.29
CA SER A 256 -2.72 58.78 28.03
C SER A 256 -2.33 57.32 28.29
N VAL A 257 -3.33 56.46 28.47
CA VAL A 257 -3.13 55.01 28.65
C VAL A 257 -2.68 54.38 27.33
N GLU A 258 -1.55 53.69 27.34
CA GLU A 258 -1.00 53.01 26.16
C GLU A 258 -1.87 51.78 25.81
N GLU A 259 -2.64 51.89 24.72
CA GLU A 259 -3.56 50.86 24.21
C GLU A 259 -2.79 49.74 23.48
N SER A 260 -1.95 49.01 24.22
CA SER A 260 -1.01 48.03 23.66
C SER A 260 -0.84 46.79 24.57
N ALA A 261 -1.94 46.11 24.90
CA ALA A 261 -1.94 45.00 25.87
C ALA A 261 -2.49 43.64 25.35
N ASP A 262 -3.29 43.59 24.28
CA ASP A 262 -4.10 42.40 23.95
C ASP A 262 -3.55 41.46 22.85
N GLU A 263 -2.58 41.87 22.03
CA GLU A 263 -2.12 41.06 20.88
C GLU A 263 -1.34 39.77 21.28
N GLU A 264 -0.70 39.74 22.46
CA GLU A 264 0.16 38.61 22.87
C GLU A 264 -0.62 37.28 23.00
N SER A 265 -1.90 37.33 23.35
CA SER A 265 -2.79 36.17 23.58
C SER A 265 -2.90 35.20 22.40
N SER A 266 -2.77 35.71 21.17
CA SER A 266 -2.96 34.95 19.93
C SER A 266 -1.84 33.95 19.66
N THR A 267 -0.60 34.29 20.03
CA THR A 267 0.60 33.52 19.62
C THR A 267 0.79 32.26 20.46
N ASP A 268 0.51 32.31 21.76
CA ASP A 268 0.68 31.14 22.63
C ASP A 268 -0.39 30.07 22.38
N THR A 269 -1.60 30.47 21.96
CA THR A 269 -2.67 29.56 21.52
C THR A 269 -2.22 28.66 20.37
N ALA A 270 -1.42 29.19 19.44
CA ALA A 270 -0.86 28.40 18.34
C ALA A 270 0.27 27.45 18.79
N LEU A 271 1.08 27.85 19.78
CA LEU A 271 2.14 27.01 20.34
C LEU A 271 1.59 25.80 21.11
N ASN A 272 0.48 25.98 21.84
CA ASN A 272 -0.17 24.92 22.62
C ASN A 272 -0.73 23.78 21.72
N LEU A 273 -1.12 24.09 20.49
CA LEU A 273 -1.55 23.09 19.49
C LEU A 273 -0.39 22.22 18.95
N SER A 274 0.85 22.68 19.10
CA SER A 274 2.04 22.05 18.50
C SER A 274 2.29 20.65 19.07
N PRO A 275 2.46 19.60 18.23
CA PRO A 275 2.77 18.25 18.72
C PRO A 275 4.07 18.16 19.53
N ALA A 276 4.94 19.16 19.40
CA ALA A 276 6.19 19.29 20.15
C ALA A 276 6.01 19.51 21.66
N HIS A 277 4.89 20.10 22.11
CA HIS A 277 4.74 20.64 23.47
C HIS A 277 3.61 20.03 24.29
N ARG A 278 2.76 19.17 23.71
CA ARG A 278 1.69 18.44 24.39
C ARG A 278 2.23 17.67 25.61
N ALA A 279 1.77 17.96 26.82
CA ALA A 279 2.02 17.16 28.01
C ALA A 279 1.15 15.89 28.04
N VAL A 280 -0.03 15.93 27.41
CA VAL A 280 -0.94 14.79 27.17
C VAL A 280 -1.37 14.76 25.71
N ASP A 281 -1.31 13.57 25.09
CA ASP A 281 -2.05 13.23 23.86
C ASP A 281 -2.88 11.98 24.19
N ALA A 282 -4.20 12.14 24.34
CA ALA A 282 -5.11 11.07 24.75
C ALA A 282 -6.27 10.97 23.78
N VAL A 283 -6.43 9.81 23.13
CA VAL A 283 -7.49 9.55 22.14
C VAL A 283 -8.38 8.38 22.54
N VAL A 284 -9.68 8.51 22.27
CA VAL A 284 -10.69 7.48 22.50
C VAL A 284 -11.67 7.44 21.33
N GLY A 285 -12.11 6.24 20.91
CA GLY A 285 -13.10 6.12 19.86
C GLY A 285 -13.14 4.74 19.21
N LEU A 286 -13.46 4.71 17.93
CA LEU A 286 -13.67 3.48 17.16
C LEU A 286 -12.38 3.01 16.49
N SER A 287 -12.12 1.71 16.61
CA SER A 287 -11.15 0.99 15.79
C SER A 287 -11.89 0.10 14.79
N PHE A 288 -11.20 -0.28 13.73
CA PHE A 288 -11.65 -1.28 12.76
C PHE A 288 -10.48 -2.21 12.44
N THR A 289 -10.71 -3.52 12.37
CA THR A 289 -9.67 -4.52 12.09
C THR A 289 -10.17 -5.60 11.14
N ARG A 290 -9.28 -6.13 10.30
CA ARG A 290 -9.54 -7.24 9.37
C ARG A 290 -8.33 -8.16 9.31
N ARG A 291 -8.37 -9.23 10.09
CA ARG A 291 -7.34 -10.27 10.13
C ARG A 291 -7.39 -11.19 8.89
N THR A 292 -6.22 -11.64 8.44
CA THR A 292 -6.07 -12.73 7.47
C THR A 292 -4.81 -13.55 7.78
N LEU A 293 -5.00 -14.80 8.18
CA LEU A 293 -3.94 -15.80 8.39
C LEU A 293 -3.89 -16.75 7.17
N ASN A 294 -2.73 -16.83 6.52
CA ASN A 294 -2.44 -17.81 5.46
C ASN A 294 -1.27 -18.70 5.89
N PHE A 295 -1.16 -19.88 5.27
CA PHE A 295 -0.07 -20.83 5.49
C PHE A 295 0.71 -21.07 4.20
N THR A 296 1.97 -21.47 4.32
CA THR A 296 2.82 -21.97 3.24
C THR A 296 3.06 -23.46 3.48
N TYR A 297 2.69 -24.29 2.51
CA TYR A 297 2.61 -25.74 2.62
C TYR A 297 2.90 -26.42 1.27
N ALA A 298 3.16 -27.73 1.28
CA ALA A 298 3.45 -28.53 0.09
C ALA A 298 2.26 -28.57 -0.90
N SER A 299 2.52 -28.52 -2.20
CA SER A 299 1.47 -28.37 -3.24
C SER A 299 0.57 -29.58 -3.44
N ASP A 300 1.06 -30.73 -3.02
CA ASP A 300 0.48 -32.07 -3.05
C ASP A 300 -0.28 -32.44 -1.77
N LEU A 301 -0.11 -31.66 -0.68
CA LEU A 301 -0.77 -31.87 0.61
C LEU A 301 -2.30 -31.96 0.46
N GLY A 302 -2.84 -33.17 0.55
CA GLY A 302 -4.25 -33.46 0.27
C GLY A 302 -5.26 -32.78 1.21
N LYS A 303 -4.81 -32.23 2.34
CA LYS A 303 -5.64 -31.47 3.29
C LYS A 303 -4.90 -30.23 3.81
N PRO A 304 -4.88 -29.13 3.05
CA PRO A 304 -4.12 -27.93 3.43
C PRO A 304 -4.55 -27.35 4.78
N PRO A 305 -3.63 -26.74 5.55
CA PRO A 305 -3.94 -26.05 6.80
C PRO A 305 -4.94 -24.90 6.56
N PRO A 306 -6.05 -24.83 7.31
CA PRO A 306 -7.11 -23.87 7.03
C PRO A 306 -6.71 -22.48 7.53
N GLY A 307 -6.45 -21.59 6.58
CA GLY A 307 -6.28 -20.16 6.87
C GLY A 307 -7.54 -19.53 7.46
N TYR A 308 -7.37 -18.37 8.11
CA TYR A 308 -8.46 -17.52 8.56
C TYR A 308 -8.54 -16.30 7.64
N LYS A 309 -9.72 -15.96 7.11
CA LYS A 309 -9.90 -14.79 6.25
C LYS A 309 -11.18 -14.05 6.57
N GLN A 310 -11.04 -12.90 7.21
CA GLN A 310 -12.15 -12.00 7.47
C GLN A 310 -12.44 -11.16 6.21
N THR A 311 -13.68 -11.17 5.75
CA THR A 311 -14.08 -10.47 4.50
C THR A 311 -14.29 -8.97 4.72
N ILE A 312 -15.03 -8.62 5.78
CA ILE A 312 -15.42 -7.25 6.15
C ILE A 312 -14.66 -6.86 7.44
N PRO A 313 -14.12 -5.63 7.58
CA PRO A 313 -13.57 -5.16 8.85
C PRO A 313 -14.62 -5.17 9.97
N VAL A 314 -14.22 -5.59 11.17
CA VAL A 314 -15.04 -5.59 12.38
C VAL A 314 -14.73 -4.36 13.23
N ALA A 315 -15.75 -3.81 13.89
CA ALA A 315 -15.61 -2.61 14.72
C ALA A 315 -15.16 -2.96 16.15
N GLY A 316 -14.20 -2.18 16.64
CA GLY A 316 -13.70 -2.18 18.01
C GLY A 316 -13.83 -0.82 18.68
N ALA A 317 -13.48 -0.77 19.96
CA ALA A 317 -13.28 0.45 20.72
C ALA A 317 -11.83 0.51 21.20
N MET A 318 -11.23 1.69 21.12
CA MET A 318 -9.84 1.91 21.50
C MET A 318 -9.66 3.11 22.44
N LEU A 319 -8.61 3.01 23.26
CA LEU A 319 -8.06 4.04 24.11
C LEU A 319 -6.54 4.03 23.91
N ASP A 320 -5.96 5.18 23.59
CA ASP A 320 -4.51 5.36 23.43
C ASP A 320 -4.10 6.66 24.12
N VAL A 321 -3.19 6.58 25.09
CA VAL A 321 -2.82 7.70 25.98
C VAL A 321 -1.31 7.78 26.07
N THR A 322 -0.76 8.92 25.67
CA THR A 322 0.65 9.25 25.85
C THR A 322 0.81 10.45 26.78
N LEU A 323 1.55 10.25 27.87
CA LEU A 323 1.87 11.25 28.88
C LEU A 323 3.35 11.64 28.77
N TYR A 324 3.65 12.93 28.86
CA TYR A 324 5.02 13.45 28.89
C TYR A 324 5.26 14.17 30.23
N PRO A 325 5.66 13.45 31.31
CA PRO A 325 5.71 14.01 32.67
C PRO A 325 6.58 15.27 32.80
N MET A 326 7.66 15.35 32.01
CA MET A 326 8.59 16.48 32.04
C MET A 326 8.11 17.72 31.26
N ALA A 327 6.97 17.65 30.56
CA ALA A 327 6.32 18.81 29.93
C ALA A 327 5.33 19.53 30.88
N PHE A 328 5.03 18.95 32.05
CA PHE A 328 4.27 19.61 33.10
C PHE A 328 5.20 20.52 33.94
N GLY A 329 4.85 21.80 34.08
CA GLY A 329 5.60 22.77 34.89
C GLY A 329 6.40 23.77 34.07
N HIS A 330 6.06 25.06 34.18
CA HIS A 330 6.41 26.05 33.15
C HIS A 330 7.83 26.64 33.27
N LYS A 331 8.79 26.06 32.53
CA LYS A 331 9.84 26.83 31.84
C LYS A 331 10.19 26.13 30.51
N LYS A 332 9.46 26.47 29.43
CA LYS A 332 9.60 25.91 28.05
C LYS A 332 11.07 25.67 27.67
N GLY A 333 11.54 24.45 27.88
CA GLY A 333 12.96 24.10 27.94
C GLY A 333 13.40 23.41 26.67
N LYS A 334 14.57 23.79 26.13
CA LYS A 334 15.08 23.21 24.88
C LYS A 334 15.77 21.85 25.12
N GLY A 335 15.25 21.07 26.07
CA GLY A 335 15.84 19.84 26.59
C GLY A 335 15.14 18.59 26.05
N LEU A 336 15.93 17.60 25.63
CA LEU A 336 15.45 16.32 25.09
C LEU A 336 14.55 15.53 26.07
N ILE A 337 14.62 15.84 27.37
CA ILE A 337 13.80 15.22 28.42
C ILE A 337 12.31 15.61 28.37
N GLU A 338 11.93 16.78 27.83
CA GLU A 338 10.52 17.14 27.58
C GLU A 338 9.88 16.26 26.47
N GLY A 339 10.73 15.60 25.70
CA GLY A 339 10.34 14.63 24.70
C GLY A 339 10.13 13.21 25.24
N LEU A 340 10.51 12.92 26.49
CA LEU A 340 10.37 11.61 27.10
C LEU A 340 8.97 11.42 27.70
N GLY A 341 8.28 10.37 27.28
CA GLY A 341 6.93 10.05 27.71
C GLY A 341 6.65 8.56 27.84
N ILE A 342 5.44 8.25 28.32
CA ILE A 342 4.93 6.89 28.53
C ILE A 342 3.63 6.77 27.73
N ASN A 343 3.53 5.75 26.90
CA ASN A 343 2.35 5.38 26.13
C ASN A 343 1.63 4.18 26.77
N VAL A 344 0.30 4.20 26.75
CA VAL A 344 -0.59 3.08 27.11
C VAL A 344 -1.68 2.94 26.05
N LEU A 345 -1.74 1.76 25.43
CA LEU A 345 -2.70 1.40 24.38
C LEU A 345 -3.62 0.27 24.85
N TYR A 346 -4.91 0.38 24.55
CA TYR A 346 -5.90 -0.69 24.65
C TYR A 346 -6.88 -0.62 23.46
N ASP A 347 -7.03 -1.73 22.73
CA ASP A 347 -7.86 -1.86 21.53
C ASP A 347 -8.63 -3.19 21.63
N GLN A 348 -9.98 -3.13 21.62
CA GLN A 348 -10.84 -4.28 21.90
C GLN A 348 -11.95 -4.35 20.86
N VAL A 349 -12.00 -5.44 20.10
CA VAL A 349 -13.07 -5.64 19.12
C VAL A 349 -14.38 -5.95 19.84
N LEU A 350 -15.46 -5.27 19.41
CA LEU A 350 -16.77 -5.33 20.09
C LEU A 350 -17.56 -6.60 19.72
N LYS A 351 -17.45 -7.05 18.46
CA LYS A 351 -18.11 -8.28 17.99
C LYS A 351 -17.41 -8.85 16.75
N ILE A 352 -17.06 -10.14 16.81
CA ILE A 352 -16.62 -10.93 15.65
C ILE A 352 -17.53 -12.16 15.53
N ASN A 353 -18.18 -12.30 14.37
CA ASN A 353 -18.81 -13.54 13.96
C ASN A 353 -17.87 -14.24 12.97
N SER A 354 -17.11 -15.22 13.43
CA SER A 354 -16.38 -16.12 12.53
C SER A 354 -17.28 -17.28 12.13
N GLN A 355 -17.21 -17.71 10.87
CA GLN A 355 -18.05 -18.80 10.36
C GLN A 355 -17.17 -19.92 9.80
N LYS A 356 -17.48 -21.16 10.18
CA LYS A 356 -16.82 -22.36 9.67
C LYS A 356 -17.85 -23.37 9.16
N LYS A 357 -17.64 -23.87 7.93
CA LYS A 357 -18.39 -25.02 7.41
C LYS A 357 -17.93 -26.31 8.10
N TYR A 358 -18.88 -27.14 8.48
CA TYR A 358 -18.64 -28.49 9.03
C TYR A 358 -19.63 -29.49 8.43
N LEU A 359 -19.36 -30.78 8.61
CA LEU A 359 -20.30 -31.85 8.30
C LEU A 359 -21.06 -32.22 9.57
N ALA A 360 -22.38 -32.07 9.54
CA ALA A 360 -23.23 -32.52 10.63
C ALA A 360 -23.34 -34.05 10.65
N GLY A 361 -23.84 -34.62 11.75
CA GLY A 361 -24.09 -36.07 11.86
C GLY A 361 -25.10 -36.62 10.84
N SER A 362 -25.81 -35.75 10.12
CA SER A 362 -26.68 -36.04 8.99
C SER A 362 -25.94 -36.19 7.64
N GLY A 363 -24.63 -35.92 7.60
CA GLY A 363 -23.83 -35.83 6.37
C GLY A 363 -24.01 -34.54 5.57
N MET A 364 -24.89 -33.62 6.00
CA MET A 364 -25.09 -32.33 5.35
C MET A 364 -24.03 -31.29 5.77
N GLN A 365 -23.69 -30.36 4.88
CA GLN A 365 -22.85 -29.22 5.23
C GLN A 365 -23.65 -28.17 5.98
N GLU A 366 -23.22 -27.85 7.20
CA GLU A 366 -23.77 -26.79 8.04
C GLU A 366 -22.71 -25.70 8.29
N VAL A 367 -23.14 -24.52 8.77
CA VAL A 367 -22.26 -23.39 9.09
C VAL A 367 -22.36 -23.11 10.59
N ALA A 368 -21.25 -23.24 11.30
CA ALA A 368 -21.15 -22.85 12.71
C ALA A 368 -20.74 -21.38 12.82
N ASP A 369 -21.52 -20.59 13.55
CA ASP A 369 -21.07 -19.31 14.11
C ASP A 369 -20.14 -19.60 15.31
N LEU A 370 -18.86 -19.33 15.14
CA LEU A 370 -17.83 -19.51 16.17
C LEU A 370 -17.64 -18.22 16.94
N LYS A 371 -17.92 -18.25 18.25
CA LYS A 371 -17.65 -17.13 19.16
C LYS A 371 -16.17 -16.76 19.07
N THR A 372 -15.90 -15.51 18.71
CA THR A 372 -14.55 -15.02 18.41
C THR A 372 -14.29 -13.70 19.11
N ALA A 373 -13.07 -13.50 19.61
CA ALA A 373 -12.64 -12.31 20.32
C ALA A 373 -11.23 -11.89 19.87
N GLU A 374 -11.03 -10.59 19.66
CA GLU A 374 -9.75 -9.97 19.31
C GLU A 374 -9.50 -8.78 20.23
N SER A 375 -8.29 -8.70 20.79
CA SER A 375 -7.87 -7.56 21.62
C SER A 375 -6.36 -7.36 21.61
N ARG A 376 -5.93 -6.12 21.82
CA ARG A 376 -4.54 -5.68 21.81
C ARG A 376 -4.33 -4.69 22.96
N TRP A 377 -3.20 -4.80 23.65
CA TRP A 377 -2.76 -3.81 24.62
C TRP A 377 -1.26 -3.60 24.57
N GLY A 378 -0.80 -2.41 24.96
CA GLY A 378 0.62 -2.09 25.01
C GLY A 378 0.93 -1.04 26.08
N VAL A 379 2.15 -1.10 26.61
CA VAL A 379 2.75 -0.05 27.43
C VAL A 379 4.18 0.19 26.93
N GLY A 380 4.55 1.44 26.70
CA GLY A 380 5.83 1.76 26.08
C GLY A 380 6.44 3.08 26.52
N ALA A 381 7.76 3.20 26.34
CA ALA A 381 8.45 4.48 26.43
C ALA A 381 8.43 5.17 25.06
N VAL A 382 8.26 6.49 25.05
CA VAL A 382 8.23 7.32 23.82
C VAL A 382 9.26 8.43 23.96
N LEU A 383 10.03 8.69 22.90
CA LEU A 383 10.91 9.84 22.77
C LEU A 383 10.57 10.63 21.51
N ARG A 384 10.06 11.86 21.67
CA ARG A 384 9.85 12.83 20.58
C ARG A 384 10.95 13.90 20.53
N TYR A 385 11.20 14.45 19.35
CA TYR A 385 12.17 15.51 19.10
C TYR A 385 11.67 16.48 18.01
N PRO A 386 11.47 17.78 18.32
CA PRO A 386 10.98 18.76 17.34
C PRO A 386 12.10 19.28 16.43
N LEU A 387 11.94 19.08 15.12
CA LEU A 387 12.81 19.60 14.07
C LEU A 387 12.46 21.07 13.75
N GLY A 388 12.77 21.98 14.68
CA GLY A 388 12.60 23.41 14.48
C GLY A 388 12.18 24.15 15.75
N GLN A 389 11.50 25.28 15.56
CA GLN A 389 10.88 26.07 16.63
C GLN A 389 9.52 26.57 16.13
N GLY A 390 8.56 26.78 17.05
CA GLY A 390 7.22 27.27 16.72
C GLY A 390 6.23 26.16 16.30
N PRO A 391 4.99 26.54 15.94
CA PRO A 391 3.85 25.62 15.79
C PRO A 391 3.88 24.78 14.51
N LYS A 392 4.85 25.00 13.61
CA LYS A 392 5.08 24.24 12.37
C LYS A 392 6.29 23.31 12.45
N ALA A 393 6.86 23.10 13.65
CA ALA A 393 7.96 22.17 13.83
C ALA A 393 7.50 20.74 13.51
N VAL A 394 8.17 20.07 12.58
CA VAL A 394 7.97 18.64 12.33
C VAL A 394 8.56 17.88 13.51
N VAL A 395 7.76 17.05 14.18
CA VAL A 395 8.25 16.19 15.26
C VAL A 395 8.66 14.85 14.66
N VAL A 396 9.84 14.36 15.02
CA VAL A 396 10.27 12.99 14.76
C VAL A 396 10.55 12.29 16.09
N GLY A 397 10.53 10.97 16.11
CA GLY A 397 10.82 10.25 17.35
C GLY A 397 10.88 8.75 17.16
N GLY A 398 10.98 8.07 18.30
CA GLY A 398 10.85 6.62 18.39
C GLY A 398 10.24 6.19 19.71
N SER A 399 9.80 4.94 19.75
CA SER A 399 9.23 4.33 20.95
C SER A 399 9.71 2.89 21.12
N LEU A 400 9.54 2.36 22.33
CA LEU A 400 9.79 0.97 22.67
C LEU A 400 8.61 0.46 23.50
N THR A 401 7.74 -0.31 22.87
CA THR A 401 6.48 -0.78 23.46
C THR A 401 6.53 -2.28 23.75
N TYR A 402 6.25 -2.66 24.99
CA TYR A 402 5.89 -4.04 25.34
C TYR A 402 4.38 -4.19 25.20
N GLY A 403 3.93 -5.21 24.48
CA GLY A 403 2.49 -5.39 24.25
C GLY A 403 2.08 -6.83 24.01
N LYS A 404 0.77 -7.05 24.00
CA LYS A 404 0.15 -8.32 23.63
C LYS A 404 -1.00 -8.12 22.67
N GLN A 405 -1.17 -9.08 21.76
CA GLN A 405 -2.25 -9.11 20.77
C GLN A 405 -2.82 -10.52 20.71
N LYS A 406 -4.11 -10.63 21.03
CA LYS A 406 -4.81 -11.89 21.26
C LYS A 406 -5.95 -12.03 20.25
N PHE A 407 -6.07 -13.21 19.65
CA PHE A 407 -7.20 -13.59 18.81
C PHE A 407 -7.60 -15.02 19.16
N GLU A 408 -8.82 -15.19 19.64
CA GLU A 408 -9.40 -16.47 20.07
C GLU A 408 -10.66 -16.80 19.28
N VAL A 409 -10.78 -18.05 18.87
CA VAL A 409 -11.97 -18.64 18.22
C VAL A 409 -12.42 -19.83 19.08
N ALA A 410 -13.73 -20.04 19.19
CA ALA A 410 -14.29 -21.24 19.83
C ALA A 410 -13.70 -22.52 19.21
N GLN A 411 -12.93 -23.27 20.01
CA GLN A 411 -12.12 -24.40 19.53
C GLN A 411 -12.91 -25.69 19.24
N THR A 412 -14.23 -25.66 19.38
CA THR A 412 -15.13 -26.82 19.26
C THR A 412 -16.35 -26.45 18.43
N LEU A 413 -16.68 -27.30 17.46
CA LEU A 413 -17.86 -27.22 16.60
C LEU A 413 -19.10 -27.86 17.26
N PRO A 414 -20.34 -27.60 16.77
CA PRO A 414 -21.57 -28.19 17.34
C PRO A 414 -21.61 -29.73 17.37
N ASN A 415 -20.82 -30.39 16.51
CA ASN A 415 -20.64 -31.84 16.44
C ASN A 415 -19.50 -32.37 17.35
N ASN A 416 -18.93 -31.52 18.21
CA ASN A 416 -17.74 -31.75 19.04
C ASN A 416 -16.40 -31.92 18.29
N GLU A 417 -16.34 -31.70 16.97
CA GLU A 417 -15.06 -31.65 16.25
C GLU A 417 -14.25 -30.41 16.65
N LYS A 418 -12.92 -30.54 16.69
CA LYS A 418 -12.03 -29.41 16.97
C LYS A 418 -11.92 -28.47 15.77
N THR A 419 -11.70 -27.18 16.01
CA THR A 419 -11.32 -26.25 14.96
C THR A 419 -9.81 -26.25 14.72
N ASP A 420 -9.37 -26.74 13.56
CA ASP A 420 -8.00 -26.62 13.02
C ASP A 420 -7.56 -25.15 12.73
N ILE A 421 -8.17 -24.16 13.40
CA ILE A 421 -7.82 -22.73 13.32
C ILE A 421 -7.18 -22.35 14.66
N PRO A 422 -5.86 -22.12 14.72
CA PRO A 422 -5.17 -21.85 15.98
C PRO A 422 -5.56 -20.49 16.55
N ASN A 423 -5.75 -20.43 17.87
CA ASN A 423 -5.72 -19.17 18.60
C ASN A 423 -4.29 -18.59 18.56
N VAL A 424 -4.18 -17.27 18.60
CA VAL A 424 -2.88 -16.60 18.73
C VAL A 424 -2.89 -15.62 19.91
N ASN A 425 -1.78 -15.57 20.61
CA ASN A 425 -1.55 -14.75 21.79
C ASN A 425 -0.13 -14.19 21.73
N TYR A 426 0.06 -13.25 20.81
CA TYR A 426 1.33 -12.61 20.58
C TYR A 426 1.75 -11.83 21.82
N THR A 427 2.99 -12.03 22.27
CA THR A 427 3.68 -11.13 23.20
C THR A 427 4.87 -10.55 22.45
N MET A 428 5.00 -9.23 22.43
CA MET A 428 5.92 -8.52 21.54
C MET A 428 6.65 -7.38 22.25
N ILE A 429 7.91 -7.19 21.87
CA ILE A 429 8.69 -5.97 22.13
C ILE A 429 8.84 -5.25 20.81
N SER A 430 8.37 -4.01 20.75
CA SER A 430 8.19 -3.25 19.51
C SER A 430 8.97 -1.94 19.54
N PRO A 431 10.24 -1.91 19.10
CA PRO A 431 10.90 -0.67 18.68
C PRO A 431 10.20 -0.08 17.45
N ALA A 432 9.91 1.22 17.50
CA ALA A 432 9.26 1.95 16.41
C ALA A 432 9.88 3.34 16.19
N VAL A 433 9.66 3.90 15.01
CA VAL A 433 10.00 5.28 14.64
C VAL A 433 8.76 6.00 14.10
N PHE A 434 8.63 7.29 14.39
CA PHE A 434 7.46 8.09 13.99
C PHE A 434 7.82 9.51 13.53
N ILE A 435 6.91 10.09 12.75
CA ILE A 435 6.93 11.47 12.29
C ILE A 435 5.53 12.08 12.41
N GLN A 436 5.47 13.33 12.87
CA GLN A 436 4.26 14.14 12.97
C GLN A 436 4.54 15.50 12.33
N ALA A 437 3.85 15.81 11.23
CA ALA A 437 4.13 16.97 10.38
C ALA A 437 2.92 17.92 10.32
N PRO A 438 2.96 19.09 11.00
CA PRO A 438 1.93 20.12 10.87
C PRO A 438 1.95 20.75 9.47
N VAL A 439 1.01 20.34 8.61
CA VAL A 439 0.91 20.81 7.21
C VAL A 439 0.00 22.02 7.03
N ALA A 440 -0.96 22.21 7.96
CA ALA A 440 -1.80 23.41 8.03
C ALA A 440 -2.10 23.77 9.49
N ALA A 441 -2.64 24.96 9.74
CA ALA A 441 -2.92 25.47 11.10
C ALA A 441 -3.85 24.58 11.94
N LYS A 442 -4.59 23.66 11.31
CA LYS A 442 -5.45 22.66 11.96
C LYS A 442 -5.14 21.21 11.54
N ILE A 443 -4.13 20.95 10.71
CA ILE A 443 -3.90 19.63 10.11
C ILE A 443 -2.47 19.17 10.39
N THR A 444 -2.33 18.04 11.09
CA THR A 444 -1.05 17.34 11.26
C THR A 444 -1.13 15.97 10.61
N LEU A 445 -0.17 15.64 9.74
CA LEU A 445 -0.02 14.30 9.20
C LEU A 445 0.81 13.45 10.18
N LEU A 446 0.41 12.19 10.36
CA LEU A 446 1.08 11.21 11.20
C LEU A 446 1.56 10.05 10.34
N ALA A 447 2.76 9.55 10.60
CA ALA A 447 3.20 8.24 10.12
C ALA A 447 4.16 7.60 11.11
N ASP A 448 4.04 6.29 11.30
CA ASP A 448 4.93 5.50 12.14
C ASP A 448 5.16 4.09 11.56
N ALA A 449 6.28 3.49 11.94
CA ALA A 449 6.65 2.13 11.56
C ALA A 449 7.35 1.42 12.72
N ALA A 450 6.92 0.19 13.01
CA ALA A 450 7.41 -0.65 14.10
C ALA A 450 7.91 -2.01 13.58
N PHE A 451 8.91 -2.56 14.26
CA PHE A 451 9.32 -3.95 14.13
C PHE A 451 8.92 -4.72 15.40
N HIS A 452 8.31 -5.89 15.27
CA HIS A 452 7.88 -6.70 16.41
C HIS A 452 8.85 -7.86 16.65
N ALA A 453 9.62 -7.78 17.73
CA ALA A 453 10.34 -8.91 18.30
C ALA A 453 9.35 -9.74 19.14
N ILE A 454 8.86 -10.84 18.58
CA ILE A 454 7.79 -11.65 19.16
C ILE A 454 8.38 -12.77 20.01
N THR A 455 7.98 -12.82 21.28
CA THR A 455 8.53 -13.72 22.31
C THR A 455 7.58 -14.85 22.74
N ASN A 456 6.31 -14.77 22.33
CA ASN A 456 5.29 -15.81 22.47
C ASN A 456 4.24 -15.59 21.37
N THR A 457 3.61 -16.66 20.87
CA THR A 457 2.53 -16.60 19.87
C THR A 457 1.23 -17.29 20.28
N GLY A 458 1.17 -17.92 21.46
CA GLY A 458 0.05 -18.78 21.86
C GLY A 458 0.03 -20.13 21.14
N ASP A 459 -1.16 -20.73 21.05
CA ASP A 459 -1.39 -22.15 20.72
C ASP A 459 -0.69 -22.61 19.44
N ILE A 460 -0.58 -21.76 18.42
CA ILE A 460 0.05 -22.07 17.12
C ILE A 460 1.48 -22.65 17.23
N GLN A 461 2.25 -22.28 18.26
CA GLN A 461 3.61 -22.78 18.49
C GLN A 461 3.71 -24.04 19.37
N THR A 462 2.59 -24.55 19.86
CA THR A 462 2.60 -25.77 20.69
C THR A 462 2.94 -27.01 19.83
N PRO A 463 3.55 -28.07 20.40
CA PRO A 463 3.82 -29.30 19.66
C PRO A 463 2.56 -29.98 19.11
N ALA A 464 1.40 -29.78 19.76
CA ALA A 464 0.10 -30.26 19.28
C ALA A 464 -0.54 -29.35 18.20
N GLN A 465 0.17 -28.32 17.73
CA GLN A 465 -0.17 -27.43 16.62
C GLN A 465 1.04 -27.41 15.67
N TYR A 466 1.56 -26.25 15.23
CA TYR A 466 2.61 -26.16 14.22
C TYR A 466 4.04 -26.09 14.80
N GLY A 467 4.19 -26.36 16.10
CA GLY A 467 5.49 -26.49 16.77
C GLY A 467 6.36 -25.23 16.76
N ALA A 468 7.64 -25.41 17.07
CA ALA A 468 8.58 -24.31 17.21
C ALA A 468 8.79 -23.55 15.89
N SER A 469 8.77 -22.21 15.94
CA SER A 469 9.01 -21.35 14.78
C SER A 469 9.89 -20.14 15.13
N THR A 470 10.57 -19.61 14.12
CA THR A 470 11.10 -18.24 14.16
C THR A 470 9.99 -17.30 13.70
N VAL A 471 9.70 -16.26 14.48
CA VAL A 471 8.54 -15.37 14.26
C VAL A 471 8.97 -13.92 14.39
N THR A 472 8.61 -13.11 13.41
CA THR A 472 8.88 -11.66 13.35
C THR A 472 7.66 -10.94 12.79
N GLY A 473 7.51 -9.66 13.10
CA GLY A 473 6.45 -8.85 12.51
C GLY A 473 6.88 -7.42 12.20
N PHE A 474 6.05 -6.72 11.44
CA PHE A 474 6.13 -5.28 11.28
C PHE A 474 4.74 -4.65 11.25
N GLU A 475 4.67 -3.40 11.68
CA GLU A 475 3.48 -2.54 11.60
C GLU A 475 3.87 -1.22 10.93
N VAL A 476 2.98 -0.70 10.09
CA VAL A 476 3.04 0.66 9.57
C VAL A 476 1.67 1.30 9.76
N ASN A 477 1.66 2.53 10.25
CA ASN A 477 0.46 3.32 10.49
C ASN A 477 0.63 4.71 9.86
N ALA A 478 -0.45 5.24 9.31
CA ALA A 478 -0.49 6.58 8.74
C ALA A 478 -1.85 7.23 9.00
N GLY A 479 -1.86 8.51 9.35
CA GLY A 479 -3.08 9.20 9.77
C GLY A 479 -3.03 10.72 9.69
N ILE A 480 -4.13 11.34 10.10
CA ILE A 480 -4.34 12.78 10.08
C ILE A 480 -5.04 13.20 11.38
N ASP A 481 -4.46 14.17 12.09
CA ASP A 481 -5.13 14.93 13.15
C ASP A 481 -5.77 16.20 12.56
N TYR A 482 -7.06 16.43 12.85
CA TYR A 482 -7.77 17.68 12.57
C TYR A 482 -8.18 18.40 13.86
N ALA A 483 -7.60 19.57 14.13
CA ALA A 483 -7.85 20.34 15.35
C ALA A 483 -9.21 21.06 15.33
N LEU A 484 -10.08 20.69 16.27
CA LEU A 484 -11.37 21.32 16.51
C LEU A 484 -11.18 22.63 17.29
N SER A 485 -10.50 22.54 18.44
CA SER A 485 -10.16 23.64 19.35
C SER A 485 -8.69 23.53 19.80
N ALA A 486 -8.23 24.41 20.70
CA ALA A 486 -6.88 24.35 21.28
C ALA A 486 -6.56 23.03 21.99
N ASN A 487 -7.58 22.34 22.52
CA ASN A 487 -7.44 21.12 23.35
C ASN A 487 -8.18 19.90 22.79
N LEU A 488 -8.87 20.01 21.64
CA LEU A 488 -9.65 18.92 21.04
C LEU A 488 -9.35 18.75 19.56
N PHE A 489 -9.20 17.51 19.13
CA PHE A 489 -8.96 17.13 17.74
C PHE A 489 -9.68 15.83 17.37
N VAL A 490 -9.83 15.55 16.08
CA VAL A 490 -10.24 14.24 15.56
C VAL A 490 -9.02 13.61 14.90
N ARG A 491 -8.73 12.34 15.21
CA ARG A 491 -7.68 11.54 14.58
C ARG A 491 -8.31 10.45 13.73
N VAL A 492 -7.86 10.34 12.49
CA VAL A 492 -8.22 9.24 11.57
C VAL A 492 -6.93 8.59 11.08
N SER A 493 -6.80 7.28 11.21
CA SER A 493 -5.61 6.55 10.75
C SER A 493 -5.92 5.21 10.09
N GLY A 494 -4.95 4.68 9.33
CA GLY A 494 -4.93 3.31 8.80
C GLY A 494 -3.70 2.56 9.30
N ARG A 495 -3.90 1.34 9.80
CA ARG A 495 -2.85 0.41 10.30
C ARG A 495 -2.71 -0.77 9.35
N TYR A 496 -1.49 -1.13 8.97
CA TYR A 496 -1.17 -2.41 8.36
C TYR A 496 -0.08 -3.10 9.17
N GLU A 497 -0.42 -4.24 9.76
CA GLU A 497 0.47 -5.09 10.55
C GLU A 497 0.55 -6.48 9.89
N THR A 498 1.73 -7.11 9.93
CA THR A 498 1.85 -8.52 9.54
C THR A 498 2.93 -9.24 10.34
N ILE A 499 2.65 -10.51 10.65
CA ILE A 499 3.49 -11.39 11.44
C ILE A 499 3.80 -12.63 10.60
N GLY A 500 5.09 -12.86 10.33
CA GLY A 500 5.59 -13.99 9.57
C GLY A 500 6.16 -15.08 10.48
N PHE A 501 5.79 -16.33 10.20
CA PHE A 501 6.28 -17.53 10.86
C PHE A 501 7.10 -18.37 9.88
N LYS A 502 8.27 -18.83 10.30
CA LYS A 502 8.99 -19.96 9.69
C LYS A 502 9.00 -21.11 10.68
N PHE A 503 8.26 -22.18 10.41
CA PHE A 503 8.22 -23.37 11.26
C PHE A 503 9.50 -24.18 11.09
N LYS A 504 10.01 -24.74 12.19
CA LYS A 504 11.29 -25.47 12.20
C LYS A 504 11.17 -26.92 11.74
N GLY A 505 9.94 -27.44 11.62
CA GLY A 505 9.67 -28.85 11.45
C GLY A 505 9.86 -29.62 12.76
N ASP A 506 8.75 -29.96 13.43
CA ASP A 506 8.75 -30.94 14.53
C ASP A 506 7.96 -32.18 14.07
N PRO A 507 8.55 -33.39 14.04
CA PRO A 507 7.87 -34.61 13.59
C PRO A 507 6.61 -34.96 14.38
N MET A 508 6.46 -34.46 15.62
CA MET A 508 5.26 -34.68 16.44
C MET A 508 4.15 -33.64 16.21
N SER A 509 4.35 -32.70 15.27
CA SER A 509 3.51 -31.52 15.06
C SER A 509 2.79 -31.51 13.73
N MET A 510 1.82 -30.61 13.57
CA MET A 510 1.01 -30.39 12.36
C MET A 510 1.80 -29.77 11.19
N THR A 511 3.14 -29.83 11.24
CA THR A 511 4.03 -29.59 10.11
C THR A 511 4.56 -30.86 9.45
N HIS A 512 4.27 -32.06 9.98
CA HIS A 512 4.64 -33.37 9.41
C HIS A 512 3.55 -34.46 9.62
N THR A 513 2.36 -34.08 10.10
CA THR A 513 1.32 -35.05 10.55
C THR A 513 -0.02 -34.84 9.85
N ARG A 514 -0.07 -34.10 8.73
CA ARG A 514 -1.32 -33.82 8.02
C ARG A 514 -1.69 -34.86 6.95
N ASP A 515 -0.72 -35.53 6.33
CA ASP A 515 -0.99 -36.63 5.36
C ASP A 515 -0.26 -37.96 5.62
N THR A 516 0.56 -38.04 6.67
CA THR A 516 1.27 -39.23 7.21
C THR A 516 2.58 -39.62 6.52
N ASP A 517 3.14 -38.78 5.67
CA ASP A 517 4.53 -38.93 5.20
C ASP A 517 5.55 -38.38 6.25
N PRO A 518 6.88 -38.47 6.02
CA PRO A 518 7.91 -38.00 6.95
C PRO A 518 8.42 -36.58 6.67
N ASP A 519 7.93 -35.90 5.63
CA ASP A 519 8.42 -34.62 5.12
C ASP A 519 7.58 -33.43 5.64
N GLN A 520 8.08 -32.21 5.48
CA GLN A 520 7.50 -31.04 6.16
C GLN A 520 6.29 -30.44 5.42
N ASP A 521 5.09 -30.98 5.64
CA ASP A 521 3.75 -30.46 5.25
C ASP A 521 3.71 -28.92 5.13
N VAL A 522 4.12 -28.23 6.22
CA VAL A 522 3.86 -26.80 6.47
C VAL A 522 5.13 -26.10 6.91
N THR A 523 5.66 -25.23 6.05
CA THR A 523 6.96 -24.55 6.22
C THR A 523 6.84 -23.16 6.85
N GLY A 524 5.67 -22.51 6.74
CA GLY A 524 5.47 -21.19 7.33
C GLY A 524 4.01 -20.74 7.40
N ALA A 525 3.81 -19.57 7.99
CA ALA A 525 2.53 -18.88 8.03
C ALA A 525 2.71 -17.36 7.97
N LYS A 526 1.66 -16.66 7.56
CA LYS A 526 1.60 -15.19 7.55
C LYS A 526 0.25 -14.73 8.09
N ASP A 527 0.27 -14.14 9.26
CA ASP A 527 -0.85 -13.39 9.82
C ASP A 527 -0.76 -11.93 9.37
N ALA A 528 -1.89 -11.28 9.12
CA ALA A 528 -1.93 -9.90 8.65
C ALA A 528 -3.20 -9.21 9.11
N TYR A 529 -3.05 -8.01 9.67
CA TYR A 529 -4.13 -7.18 10.17
C TYR A 529 -4.15 -5.88 9.37
N LEU A 530 -5.22 -5.67 8.59
CA LEU A 530 -5.52 -4.36 8.01
C LEU A 530 -6.57 -3.69 8.88
N GLY A 531 -6.26 -2.52 9.44
CA GLY A 531 -7.16 -1.79 10.31
C GLY A 531 -7.15 -0.28 10.07
N GLY A 532 -7.93 0.42 10.88
CA GLY A 532 -8.00 1.87 10.90
C GLY A 532 -8.72 2.39 12.13
N THR A 533 -8.64 3.69 12.38
CA THR A 533 -9.15 4.34 13.59
C THR A 533 -9.91 5.61 13.25
N ALA A 534 -10.91 5.94 14.08
CA ALA A 534 -11.61 7.22 14.08
C ALA A 534 -11.89 7.61 15.54
N THR A 535 -11.09 8.53 16.08
CA THR A 535 -11.07 8.86 17.51
C THR A 535 -11.20 10.35 17.78
N LEU A 536 -11.80 10.68 18.92
CA LEU A 536 -11.77 12.02 19.50
C LEU A 536 -10.54 12.09 20.43
N GLY A 537 -9.75 13.13 20.25
CA GLY A 537 -8.52 13.37 21.00
C GLY A 537 -8.59 14.61 21.88
N TYR A 538 -7.99 14.51 23.06
CA TYR A 538 -7.77 15.59 24.01
C TYR A 538 -6.28 15.90 24.16
N LEU A 539 -5.96 17.18 24.27
CA LEU A 539 -4.62 17.71 24.48
C LEU A 539 -4.55 18.57 25.74
N TYR A 540 -3.44 18.44 26.45
CA TYR A 540 -3.01 19.31 27.56
C TYR A 540 -1.51 19.56 27.40
#